data_AF-A0A814B7M5-F1
#
_entry.id   AF-A0A814B7M5-F1
#
_cell.length_a   1.000
_cell.length_b   1.000
_cell.length_c   1.000
_cell.angle_alpha   90.00
_cell.angle_beta   90.00
_cell.angle_gamma   90.00
#
_symmetry.space_group_name_H-M   'P 1'
#
loop_
_entity.id
_entity.type
_entity.pdbx_description
1 polymer ?
#
loop_
_entity_poly.entity_id
_entity_poly.type
_entity_poly.pdbx_seq_one_letter_code
_entity_poly.pdbx_strand_id
1 'polypeptide(L)'
;MFNINVSSKIKEAEDHVKQAEKHLKTSITKWKPDIDSAVEEFDKACTCYRIAEKYELCRNLSIRLADLQIQKGSTFFAAKSYEQAAQMTLQLQDLPTAAKYYDKAGQLYIEGGQRDSAAVLYERCATQFQQFDRTIAIDFYLKGAQLAEQEDKAYQAADLYEKAAMQILRTGDYPKTGELLEKVTNILTNLERYDRLNRIILYRILLKLFNDDSVAGRNVFDQACRDYLTFDQWEEHDHIAGLLDAFDQDDKELISKRCRKSYFMAIEPEFVRLIKRWILPDTNKEENQQSTTTNTTSGVKPMQFDDDEDDLR
;
A
#
# COMPACT_ATOMS: atom_id res chain seq x y z
N MET A 1 -2.75 0.12 40.46
CA MET A 1 -3.20 1.50 40.13
C MET A 1 -3.90 1.58 38.77
N PHE A 2 -3.34 1.08 37.66
CA PHE A 2 -3.90 1.15 36.29
C PHE A 2 -5.44 1.04 36.18
N ASN A 3 -6.08 -0.02 36.70
CA ASN A 3 -7.54 -0.22 36.62
C ASN A 3 -8.40 0.94 37.18
N ILE A 4 -7.90 1.71 38.15
CA ILE A 4 -8.64 2.84 38.74
C ILE A 4 -8.75 3.99 37.73
N ASN A 5 -7.69 4.25 36.96
CA ASN A 5 -7.66 5.31 35.95
C ASN A 5 -8.60 4.97 34.78
N VAL A 6 -8.55 3.71 34.29
CA VAL A 6 -9.44 3.22 33.22
C VAL A 6 -10.92 3.35 33.62
N SER A 7 -11.29 2.88 34.82
CA SER A 7 -12.66 2.97 35.32
C SER A 7 -13.13 4.43 35.47
N SER A 8 -12.27 5.31 35.99
CA SER A 8 -12.56 6.75 36.07
C SER A 8 -12.80 7.37 34.70
N LYS A 9 -11.99 7.04 33.69
CA LYS A 9 -12.12 7.59 32.33
C LYS A 9 -13.34 7.05 31.57
N ILE A 10 -13.79 5.82 31.84
CA ILE A 10 -15.07 5.33 31.30
C ILE A 10 -16.22 6.18 31.87
N LYS A 11 -16.27 6.39 33.19
CA LYS A 11 -17.32 7.20 33.81
C LYS A 11 -17.31 8.65 33.32
N GLU A 12 -16.13 9.26 33.21
CA GLU A 12 -15.95 10.61 32.67
C GLU A 12 -16.48 10.72 31.23
N ALA A 13 -16.23 9.71 30.39
CA ALA A 13 -16.79 9.64 29.04
C ALA A 13 -18.32 9.49 29.03
N GLU A 14 -18.89 8.66 29.90
CA GLU A 14 -20.34 8.52 30.03
C GLU A 14 -21.02 9.81 30.50
N ASP A 15 -20.43 10.54 31.45
CA ASP A 15 -21.00 11.77 31.98
C ASP A 15 -20.95 12.91 30.94
N HIS A 16 -19.89 12.98 30.13
CA HIS A 16 -19.84 13.82 28.93
C HIS A 16 -20.89 13.43 27.87
N VAL A 17 -21.10 12.12 27.60
CA VAL A 17 -22.17 11.65 26.69
C VAL A 17 -23.55 12.10 27.19
N LYS A 18 -23.84 11.97 28.49
CA LYS A 18 -25.12 12.40 29.10
C LYS A 18 -25.33 13.91 28.93
N GLN A 19 -24.28 14.72 29.07
CA GLN A 19 -24.35 16.17 28.89
C GLN A 19 -24.52 16.56 27.41
N ALA A 20 -23.79 15.93 26.48
CA ALA A 20 -23.98 16.12 25.04
C ALA A 20 -25.41 15.81 24.58
N GLU A 21 -26.01 14.71 25.06
CA GLU A 21 -27.41 14.38 24.76
C GLU A 21 -28.43 15.35 25.37
N LYS A 22 -28.07 16.02 26.47
CA LYS A 22 -28.86 17.13 27.04
C LYS A 22 -28.76 18.40 26.18
N HIS A 23 -27.63 18.65 25.51
CA HIS A 23 -27.50 19.71 24.51
C HIS A 23 -28.31 19.40 23.23
N LEU A 24 -28.36 18.14 22.78
CA LEU A 24 -29.18 17.75 21.61
C LEU A 24 -30.70 17.81 21.86
N LYS A 25 -31.17 17.64 23.10
CA LYS A 25 -32.61 17.68 23.42
C LYS A 25 -33.23 19.06 23.17
N THR A 26 -34.35 19.05 22.44
CA THR A 26 -35.28 20.17 22.29
C THR A 26 -36.33 20.19 23.40
N SER A 27 -37.01 21.32 23.57
CA SER A 27 -38.07 21.54 24.56
C SER A 27 -39.00 22.66 24.10
N ILE A 28 -40.11 22.90 24.80
CA ILE A 28 -41.06 24.00 24.55
C ILE A 28 -40.35 25.38 24.60
N THR A 29 -39.25 25.49 25.33
CA THR A 29 -38.40 26.70 25.39
C THR A 29 -37.16 26.64 24.47
N LYS A 30 -36.88 25.50 23.83
CA LYS A 30 -35.67 25.26 23.02
C LYS A 30 -36.03 24.51 21.74
N TRP A 31 -36.34 25.28 20.69
CA TRP A 31 -36.88 24.80 19.42
C TRP A 31 -35.84 24.22 18.44
N LYS A 32 -34.55 24.33 18.74
CA LYS A 32 -33.45 23.74 17.97
C LYS A 32 -32.45 23.04 18.90
N PRO A 33 -31.87 21.89 18.50
CA PRO A 33 -30.73 21.29 19.19
C PRO A 33 -29.56 22.28 19.30
N ASP A 34 -28.78 22.12 20.36
CA ASP A 34 -27.49 22.80 20.53
C ASP A 34 -26.41 21.81 20.09
N ILE A 35 -26.01 21.91 18.83
CA ILE A 35 -25.11 20.93 18.20
C ILE A 35 -23.65 21.26 18.54
N ASP A 36 -23.30 22.53 18.70
CA ASP A 36 -21.93 22.97 19.01
C ASP A 36 -21.46 22.43 20.37
N SER A 37 -22.22 22.65 21.46
CA SER A 37 -21.84 22.09 22.76
C SER A 37 -22.04 20.56 22.83
N ALA A 38 -22.94 19.98 22.03
CA ALA A 38 -23.05 18.52 21.93
C ALA A 38 -21.79 17.88 21.29
N VAL A 39 -21.25 18.51 20.24
CA VAL A 39 -19.98 18.10 19.60
C VAL A 39 -18.83 18.22 20.59
N GLU A 40 -18.70 19.36 21.27
CA GLU A 40 -17.60 19.61 22.22
C GLU A 40 -17.57 18.57 23.36
N GLU A 41 -18.73 18.21 23.90
CA GLU A 41 -18.86 17.18 24.93
C GLU A 41 -18.62 15.76 24.38
N PHE A 42 -19.06 15.44 23.16
CA PHE A 42 -18.75 14.15 22.54
C PHE A 42 -17.26 13.99 22.19
N ASP A 43 -16.54 15.04 21.80
CA ASP A 43 -15.08 14.98 21.57
C ASP A 43 -14.30 14.68 22.87
N LYS A 44 -14.75 15.25 24.01
CA LYS A 44 -14.21 14.92 25.35
C LYS A 44 -14.48 13.46 25.71
N ALA A 45 -15.70 12.97 25.46
CA ALA A 45 -16.06 11.57 25.69
C ALA A 45 -15.25 10.61 24.82
N CYS A 46 -15.09 10.89 23.52
CA CYS A 46 -14.24 10.14 22.60
C CYS A 46 -12.78 10.08 23.08
N THR A 47 -12.25 11.21 23.56
CA THR A 47 -10.89 11.27 24.14
C THR A 47 -10.77 10.35 25.36
N CYS A 48 -11.76 10.35 26.25
CA CYS A 48 -11.76 9.51 27.45
C CYS A 48 -11.96 8.02 27.12
N TYR A 49 -12.85 7.66 26.19
CA TYR A 49 -12.99 6.28 25.71
C TYR A 49 -11.73 5.76 25.02
N ARG A 50 -10.99 6.60 24.27
CA ARG A 50 -9.71 6.23 23.67
C ARG A 50 -8.63 5.98 24.72
N ILE A 51 -8.58 6.78 25.80
CA ILE A 51 -7.65 6.57 26.94
C ILE A 51 -8.02 5.30 27.73
N ALA A 52 -9.30 4.94 27.80
CA ALA A 52 -9.79 3.73 28.44
C ALA A 52 -9.83 2.48 27.52
N GLU A 53 -9.21 2.57 26.33
CA GLU A 53 -9.14 1.52 25.30
C GLU A 53 -10.52 0.97 24.86
N LYS A 54 -11.58 1.76 25.03
CA LYS A 54 -12.94 1.44 24.58
C LYS A 54 -13.13 1.86 23.13
N TYR A 55 -12.32 1.26 22.26
CA TYR A 55 -12.24 1.58 20.84
C TYR A 55 -13.59 1.48 20.12
N GLU A 56 -14.44 0.50 20.46
CA GLU A 56 -15.80 0.40 19.89
C GLU A 56 -16.71 1.56 20.29
N LEU A 57 -16.73 1.96 21.57
CA LEU A 57 -17.50 3.12 22.02
C LEU A 57 -16.98 4.41 21.38
N CYS A 58 -15.66 4.57 21.30
CA CYS A 58 -15.02 5.70 20.63
C CYS A 58 -15.35 5.73 19.12
N ARG A 59 -15.27 4.59 18.41
CA ARG A 59 -15.65 4.45 16.99
C ARG A 59 -17.10 4.87 16.76
N ASN A 60 -18.03 4.27 17.50
CA ASN A 60 -19.46 4.50 17.33
C ASN A 60 -19.82 5.97 17.65
N LEU A 61 -19.17 6.57 18.64
CA LEU A 61 -19.36 7.99 18.98
C LEU A 61 -18.71 8.94 17.96
N SER A 62 -17.57 8.55 17.38
CA SER A 62 -16.91 9.31 16.31
C SER A 62 -17.75 9.36 15.03
N ILE A 63 -18.50 8.30 14.72
CA ILE A 63 -19.46 8.31 13.60
C ILE A 63 -20.61 9.28 13.90
N ARG A 64 -21.19 9.22 15.11
CA ARG A 64 -22.24 10.15 15.56
C ARG A 64 -21.77 11.62 15.54
N LEU A 65 -20.51 11.87 15.87
CA LEU A 65 -19.87 13.19 15.72
C LEU A 65 -19.82 13.63 14.26
N ALA A 66 -19.43 12.74 13.34
CA ALA A 66 -19.39 13.04 11.91
C ALA A 66 -20.79 13.42 11.38
N ASP A 67 -21.83 12.67 11.74
CA ASP A 67 -23.22 12.96 11.36
C ASP A 67 -23.67 14.36 11.82
N LEU A 68 -23.32 14.76 13.05
CA LEU A 68 -23.63 16.08 13.60
C LEU A 68 -22.83 17.21 12.92
N GLN A 69 -21.57 16.96 12.54
CA GLN A 69 -20.78 17.94 11.78
C GLN A 69 -21.31 18.08 10.34
N ILE A 70 -21.77 16.99 9.70
CA ILE A 70 -22.50 17.03 8.42
C ILE A 70 -23.79 17.84 8.57
N GLN A 71 -24.57 17.65 9.65
CA GLN A 71 -25.78 18.42 9.93
C GLN A 71 -25.51 19.93 10.07
N LYS A 72 -24.32 20.32 10.55
CA LYS A 72 -23.85 21.70 10.61
C LYS A 72 -23.27 22.24 9.29
N GLY A 73 -23.14 21.40 8.25
CA GLY A 73 -22.48 21.73 6.98
C GLY A 73 -20.94 21.74 7.05
N SER A 74 -20.34 21.16 8.09
CA SER A 74 -18.89 21.14 8.29
C SER A 74 -18.25 19.82 7.83
N THR A 75 -18.00 19.72 6.53
CA THR A 75 -17.35 18.56 5.89
C THR A 75 -15.96 18.27 6.44
N PHE A 76 -15.14 19.30 6.72
CA PHE A 76 -13.79 19.14 7.29
C PHE A 76 -13.81 18.42 8.64
N PHE A 77 -14.64 18.87 9.58
CA PHE A 77 -14.70 18.23 10.89
C PHE A 77 -15.40 16.87 10.84
N ALA A 78 -16.38 16.68 9.95
CA ALA A 78 -16.95 15.35 9.70
C ALA A 78 -15.91 14.36 9.18
N ALA A 79 -15.04 14.78 8.25
CA ALA A 79 -13.93 13.97 7.77
C ALA A 79 -12.94 13.62 8.89
N LYS A 80 -12.61 14.57 9.79
CA LYS A 80 -11.79 14.30 10.98
C LYS A 80 -12.43 13.27 11.92
N SER A 81 -13.74 13.35 12.16
CA SER A 81 -14.46 12.37 12.97
C SER A 81 -14.51 10.98 12.30
N TYR A 82 -14.60 10.89 10.97
CA TYR A 82 -14.43 9.61 10.25
C TYR A 82 -12.98 9.08 10.24
N GLU A 83 -11.95 9.94 10.16
CA GLU A 83 -10.55 9.53 10.38
C GLU A 83 -10.37 8.90 11.76
N GLN A 84 -11.00 9.48 12.80
CA GLN A 84 -10.97 8.92 14.14
C GLN A 84 -11.73 7.59 14.24
N ALA A 85 -12.92 7.49 13.62
CA ALA A 85 -13.65 6.23 13.55
C ALA A 85 -12.82 5.13 12.86
N ALA A 86 -12.13 5.45 11.76
CA ALA A 86 -11.22 4.54 11.07
C ALA A 86 -10.06 4.08 11.96
N GLN A 87 -9.38 5.02 12.65
CA GLN A 87 -8.29 4.71 13.58
C GLN A 87 -8.73 3.79 14.73
N MET A 88 -9.91 4.01 15.31
CA MET A 88 -10.45 3.13 16.35
C MET A 88 -10.86 1.76 15.78
N THR A 89 -11.30 1.71 14.52
CA THR A 89 -11.63 0.45 13.82
C THR A 89 -10.37 -0.39 13.53
N LEU A 90 -9.23 0.26 13.24
CA LEU A 90 -7.93 -0.42 13.15
C LEU A 90 -7.47 -1.03 14.48
N GLN A 91 -7.74 -0.38 15.63
CA GLN A 91 -7.44 -0.96 16.94
C GLN A 91 -8.30 -2.21 17.25
N LEU A 92 -9.47 -2.31 16.60
CA LEU A 92 -10.35 -3.49 16.63
C LEU A 92 -10.00 -4.52 15.53
N GLN A 93 -8.89 -4.32 14.80
CA GLN A 93 -8.38 -5.19 13.72
C GLN A 93 -9.32 -5.36 12.50
N ASP A 94 -10.40 -4.59 12.39
CA ASP A 94 -11.32 -4.60 11.25
C ASP A 94 -10.78 -3.70 10.12
N LEU A 95 -9.82 -4.24 9.37
CA LEU A 95 -9.16 -3.59 8.25
C LEU A 95 -10.13 -3.12 7.15
N PRO A 96 -11.12 -3.93 6.68
CA PRO A 96 -12.02 -3.52 5.61
C PRO A 96 -12.98 -2.40 6.03
N THR A 97 -13.47 -2.38 7.28
CA THR A 97 -14.35 -1.30 7.75
C THR A 97 -13.55 -0.03 8.06
N ALA A 98 -12.31 -0.15 8.57
CA ALA A 98 -11.43 1.00 8.72
C ALA A 98 -11.15 1.71 7.38
N ALA A 99 -10.92 0.94 6.31
CA ALA A 99 -10.76 1.48 4.97
C ALA A 99 -12.01 2.23 4.47
N LYS A 100 -13.22 1.69 4.69
CA LYS A 100 -14.49 2.38 4.35
C LYS A 100 -14.64 3.73 5.06
N TYR A 101 -14.25 3.83 6.33
CA TYR A 101 -14.30 5.10 7.07
C TYR A 101 -13.24 6.11 6.61
N TYR A 102 -12.01 5.65 6.28
CA TYR A 102 -11.02 6.54 5.66
C TYR A 102 -11.47 7.02 4.26
N ASP A 103 -12.07 6.14 3.45
CA ASP A 103 -12.61 6.54 2.14
C ASP A 103 -13.74 7.57 2.29
N LYS A 104 -14.65 7.40 3.26
CA LYS A 104 -15.68 8.42 3.51
C LYS A 104 -15.11 9.74 4.05
N ALA A 105 -14.03 9.71 4.84
CA ALA A 105 -13.30 10.92 5.20
C ALA A 105 -12.66 11.60 3.98
N GLY A 106 -12.06 10.84 3.07
CA GLY A 106 -11.51 11.34 1.80
C GLY A 106 -12.58 11.97 0.91
N GLN A 107 -13.72 11.30 0.75
CA GLN A 107 -14.89 11.84 0.05
C GLN A 107 -15.38 13.15 0.68
N LEU A 108 -15.51 13.23 2.00
CA LEU A 108 -15.93 14.45 2.70
C LEU A 108 -14.92 15.62 2.52
N TYR A 109 -13.62 15.34 2.49
CA TYR A 109 -12.63 16.36 2.13
C TYR A 109 -12.82 16.86 0.68
N ILE A 110 -13.09 15.97 -0.28
CA ILE A 110 -13.37 16.36 -1.67
C ILE A 110 -14.68 17.17 -1.77
N GLU A 111 -15.75 16.72 -1.11
CA GLU A 111 -17.04 17.42 -0.97
C GLU A 111 -16.85 18.82 -0.35
N GLY A 112 -15.89 18.98 0.57
CA GLY A 112 -15.49 20.25 1.18
C GLY A 112 -14.51 21.11 0.36
N GLY A 113 -14.15 20.71 -0.86
CA GLY A 113 -13.15 21.40 -1.70
C GLY A 113 -11.70 21.27 -1.21
N GLN A 114 -11.43 20.38 -0.27
CA GLN A 114 -10.13 20.19 0.39
C GLN A 114 -9.39 18.98 -0.22
N ARG A 115 -9.28 18.92 -1.56
CA ARG A 115 -8.69 17.76 -2.27
C ARG A 115 -7.26 17.45 -1.81
N ASP A 116 -6.48 18.46 -1.44
CA ASP A 116 -5.18 18.30 -0.78
C ASP A 116 -5.22 17.45 0.49
N SER A 117 -6.22 17.69 1.35
CA SER A 117 -6.39 16.90 2.58
C SER A 117 -6.83 15.48 2.29
N ALA A 118 -7.62 15.27 1.22
CA ALA A 118 -7.97 13.94 0.72
C ALA A 118 -6.75 13.20 0.15
N ALA A 119 -5.92 13.85 -0.68
CA ALA A 119 -4.73 13.24 -1.27
C ALA A 119 -3.72 12.80 -0.21
N VAL A 120 -3.43 13.69 0.77
CA VAL A 120 -2.54 13.39 1.91
C VAL A 120 -3.13 12.30 2.82
N LEU A 121 -4.46 12.29 3.03
CA LEU A 121 -5.14 11.20 3.74
C LEU A 121 -4.94 9.86 3.02
N TYR A 122 -5.24 9.80 1.73
CA TYR A 122 -5.12 8.58 0.94
C TYR A 122 -3.68 8.07 0.87
N GLU A 123 -2.67 8.93 0.66
CA GLU A 123 -1.25 8.52 0.70
C GLU A 123 -0.86 7.92 2.06
N ARG A 124 -1.24 8.58 3.16
CA ARG A 124 -0.96 8.12 4.53
C ARG A 124 -1.61 6.77 4.80
N CYS A 125 -2.88 6.62 4.42
CA CYS A 125 -3.63 5.39 4.60
C CYS A 125 -3.11 4.27 3.70
N ALA A 126 -2.80 4.53 2.43
CA ALA A 126 -2.20 3.55 1.52
C ALA A 126 -0.90 2.97 2.09
N THR A 127 -0.04 3.85 2.62
CA THR A 127 1.21 3.47 3.29
C THR A 127 0.99 2.62 4.53
N GLN A 128 -0.07 2.89 5.31
CA GLN A 128 -0.48 2.06 6.43
C GLN A 128 -1.01 0.67 5.97
N PHE A 129 -1.84 0.63 4.93
CA PHE A 129 -2.43 -0.61 4.43
C PHE A 129 -1.46 -1.52 3.66
N GLN A 130 -0.31 -1.04 3.17
CA GLN A 130 0.70 -1.87 2.46
C GLN A 130 1.07 -3.18 3.18
N GLN A 131 1.04 -3.18 4.52
CA GLN A 131 1.42 -4.32 5.36
C GLN A 131 0.26 -5.30 5.63
N PHE A 132 -0.98 -4.89 5.37
CA PHE A 132 -2.19 -5.60 5.76
C PHE A 132 -3.05 -6.01 4.55
N ASP A 133 -3.35 -5.09 3.65
CA ASP A 133 -4.11 -5.32 2.43
C ASP A 133 -3.54 -4.51 1.26
N ARG A 134 -2.94 -5.24 0.31
CA ARG A 134 -2.35 -4.72 -0.92
C ARG A 134 -3.38 -4.03 -1.82
N THR A 135 -4.60 -4.54 -1.88
CA THR A 135 -5.68 -4.04 -2.73
C THR A 135 -6.14 -2.66 -2.25
N ILE A 136 -6.32 -2.51 -0.94
CA ILE A 136 -6.67 -1.23 -0.30
C ILE A 136 -5.52 -0.23 -0.46
N ALA A 137 -4.27 -0.67 -0.33
CA ALA A 137 -3.11 0.20 -0.57
C ALA A 137 -3.04 0.71 -2.03
N ILE A 138 -3.34 -0.14 -3.02
CA ILE A 138 -3.37 0.23 -4.44
C ILE A 138 -4.51 1.24 -4.72
N ASP A 139 -5.74 0.96 -4.25
CA ASP A 139 -6.89 1.85 -4.41
C ASP A 139 -6.61 3.26 -3.83
N PHE A 140 -6.07 3.32 -2.62
CA PHE A 140 -5.74 4.59 -1.98
C PHE A 140 -4.57 5.33 -2.67
N TYR A 141 -3.51 4.65 -3.11
CA TYR A 141 -2.47 5.33 -3.90
C TYR A 141 -3.02 5.90 -5.22
N LEU A 142 -3.90 5.16 -5.92
CA LEU A 142 -4.52 5.64 -7.16
C LEU A 142 -5.46 6.82 -6.93
N LYS A 143 -6.28 6.80 -5.87
CA LYS A 143 -7.13 7.95 -5.48
C LYS A 143 -6.29 9.18 -5.13
N GLY A 144 -5.22 9.01 -4.35
CA GLY A 144 -4.28 10.08 -4.05
C GLY A 144 -3.62 10.66 -5.31
N ALA A 145 -3.18 9.80 -6.22
CA ALA A 145 -2.54 10.21 -7.48
C ALA A 145 -3.50 10.99 -8.39
N GLN A 146 -4.74 10.54 -8.53
CA GLN A 146 -5.78 11.23 -9.31
C GLN A 146 -6.14 12.61 -8.73
N LEU A 147 -6.17 12.75 -7.40
CA LEU A 147 -6.41 14.04 -6.75
C LEU A 147 -5.22 14.99 -6.90
N ALA A 148 -3.99 14.49 -6.78
CA ALA A 148 -2.79 15.28 -7.05
C ALA A 148 -2.74 15.75 -8.52
N GLU A 149 -3.17 14.91 -9.46
CA GLU A 149 -3.28 15.25 -10.88
C GLU A 149 -4.38 16.29 -11.17
N GLN A 150 -5.50 16.25 -10.44
CA GLN A 150 -6.59 17.24 -10.55
C GLN A 150 -6.26 18.62 -9.97
N GLU A 151 -5.26 18.71 -9.08
CA GLU A 151 -4.78 19.95 -8.46
C GLU A 151 -3.41 20.39 -9.04
N ASP A 152 -3.09 19.96 -10.28
CA ASP A 152 -1.85 20.24 -11.03
C ASP A 152 -0.52 19.82 -10.34
N LYS A 153 -0.58 18.98 -9.31
CA LYS A 153 0.58 18.48 -8.54
C LYS A 153 1.23 17.27 -9.22
N ALA A 154 1.59 17.44 -10.49
CA ALA A 154 2.17 16.43 -11.37
C ALA A 154 3.30 15.61 -10.71
N TYR A 155 4.21 16.24 -9.95
CA TYR A 155 5.29 15.52 -9.25
C TYR A 155 4.77 14.55 -8.17
N GLN A 156 3.74 14.95 -7.40
CA GLN A 156 3.12 14.07 -6.39
C GLN A 156 2.25 12.99 -7.07
N ALA A 157 1.56 13.32 -8.17
CA ALA A 157 0.82 12.35 -8.96
C ALA A 157 1.74 11.23 -9.49
N ALA A 158 2.87 11.59 -10.10
CA ALA A 158 3.88 10.62 -10.56
C ALA A 158 4.39 9.72 -9.42
N ASP A 159 4.66 10.31 -8.25
CA ASP A 159 5.15 9.59 -7.08
C ASP A 159 4.14 8.57 -6.53
N LEU A 160 2.86 8.94 -6.50
CA LEU A 160 1.76 8.08 -6.06
C LEU A 160 1.41 7.00 -7.10
N TYR A 161 1.50 7.31 -8.40
CA TYR A 161 1.37 6.30 -9.46
C TYR A 161 2.53 5.29 -9.44
N GLU A 162 3.77 5.70 -9.16
CA GLU A 162 4.91 4.78 -8.99
C GLU A 162 4.72 3.87 -7.76
N LYS A 163 4.31 4.44 -6.61
CA LYS A 163 3.95 3.68 -5.41
C LYS A 163 2.84 2.64 -5.67
N ALA A 164 1.82 3.01 -6.44
CA ALA A 164 0.76 2.09 -6.87
C ALA A 164 1.30 0.99 -7.80
N ALA A 165 2.11 1.34 -8.81
CA ALA A 165 2.75 0.39 -9.72
C ALA A 165 3.62 -0.63 -8.97
N MET A 166 4.41 -0.18 -7.98
CA MET A 166 5.19 -1.08 -7.13
C MET A 166 4.30 -2.06 -6.34
N GLN A 167 3.14 -1.62 -5.84
CA GLN A 167 2.25 -2.55 -5.14
C GLN A 167 1.53 -3.53 -6.07
N ILE A 168 1.22 -3.13 -7.31
CA ILE A 168 0.65 -4.00 -8.36
C ILE A 168 1.71 -5.00 -8.87
N LEU A 169 2.98 -4.61 -9.01
CA LEU A 169 4.04 -5.51 -9.45
C LEU A 169 4.17 -6.75 -8.54
N ARG A 170 3.94 -6.61 -7.23
CA ARG A 170 3.93 -7.75 -6.30
C ARG A 170 2.70 -8.67 -6.40
N THR A 171 1.67 -8.35 -7.18
CA THR A 171 0.59 -9.31 -7.54
C THR A 171 0.90 -10.10 -8.80
N GLY A 172 1.94 -9.74 -9.56
CA GLY A 172 2.23 -10.32 -10.87
C GLY A 172 1.41 -9.73 -12.02
N ASP A 173 0.63 -8.67 -11.79
CA ASP A 173 -0.10 -7.94 -12.84
C ASP A 173 0.85 -7.00 -13.60
N TYR A 174 1.69 -7.60 -14.44
CA TYR A 174 2.66 -6.89 -15.27
C TYR A 174 2.03 -5.93 -16.28
N PRO A 175 0.91 -6.25 -16.98
CA PRO A 175 0.26 -5.30 -17.88
C PRO A 175 -0.11 -3.98 -17.20
N LYS A 176 -0.82 -4.05 -16.07
CA LYS A 176 -1.26 -2.86 -15.32
C LYS A 176 -0.12 -2.13 -14.62
N THR A 177 0.93 -2.85 -14.24
CA THR A 177 2.19 -2.23 -13.80
C THR A 177 2.80 -1.38 -14.93
N GLY A 178 2.79 -1.90 -16.16
CA GLY A 178 3.29 -1.21 -17.36
C GLY A 178 2.51 0.05 -17.67
N GLU A 179 1.17 0.00 -17.65
CA GLU A 179 0.28 1.15 -17.83
C GLU A 179 0.60 2.30 -16.87
N LEU A 180 0.80 2.00 -15.58
CA LEU A 180 1.13 3.03 -14.58
C LEU A 180 2.56 3.55 -14.74
N LEU A 181 3.55 2.70 -15.03
CA LEU A 181 4.92 3.16 -15.28
C LEU A 181 4.98 4.03 -16.54
N GLU A 182 4.18 3.75 -17.57
CA GLU A 182 4.07 4.62 -18.75
C GLU A 182 3.39 5.96 -18.43
N LYS A 183 2.35 5.96 -17.58
CA LYS A 183 1.78 7.22 -17.09
C LYS A 183 2.82 8.04 -16.31
N VAL A 184 3.64 7.40 -15.47
CA VAL A 184 4.75 8.05 -14.76
C VAL A 184 5.81 8.56 -15.74
N THR A 185 6.19 7.78 -16.77
CA THR A 185 7.09 8.21 -17.86
C THR A 185 6.61 9.50 -18.50
N ASN A 186 5.33 9.58 -18.87
CA ASN A 186 4.74 10.76 -19.52
C ASN A 186 4.74 11.99 -18.59
N ILE A 187 4.39 11.82 -17.31
CA ILE A 187 4.41 12.93 -16.34
C ILE A 187 5.84 13.42 -16.09
N LEU A 188 6.82 12.52 -15.91
CA LEU A 188 8.21 12.91 -15.66
C LEU A 188 8.90 13.51 -16.90
N THR A 189 8.49 13.13 -18.11
CA THR A 189 8.91 13.76 -19.36
C THR A 189 8.45 15.22 -19.39
N ASN A 190 7.16 15.47 -19.12
CA ASN A 190 6.58 16.82 -19.09
C ASN A 190 7.15 17.72 -17.96
N LEU A 191 7.78 17.12 -16.95
CA LEU A 191 8.45 17.81 -15.84
C LEU A 191 9.98 17.92 -16.02
N GLU A 192 10.53 17.45 -17.14
CA GLU A 192 11.98 17.41 -17.42
C GLU A 192 12.79 16.69 -16.30
N ARG A 193 12.18 15.70 -15.63
CA ARG A 193 12.77 14.95 -14.50
C ARG A 193 13.50 13.69 -14.95
N TYR A 194 14.50 13.93 -15.81
CA TYR A 194 15.35 12.94 -16.45
C TYR A 194 16.01 11.95 -15.46
N ASP A 195 16.40 12.42 -14.28
CA ASP A 195 17.02 11.64 -13.20
C ASP A 195 16.14 10.49 -12.69
N ARG A 196 14.82 10.72 -12.60
CA ARG A 196 13.82 9.71 -12.23
C ARG A 196 13.33 8.96 -13.47
N LEU A 197 13.11 9.67 -14.58
CA LEU A 197 12.64 9.12 -15.86
C LEU A 197 13.48 7.92 -16.33
N ASN A 198 14.82 8.04 -16.29
CA ASN A 198 15.74 6.96 -16.67
C ASN A 198 15.51 5.67 -15.86
N ARG A 199 15.20 5.77 -14.56
CA ARG A 199 14.86 4.62 -13.71
C ARG A 199 13.51 3.99 -14.07
N ILE A 200 12.51 4.81 -14.40
CA ILE A 200 11.19 4.32 -14.85
C ILE A 200 11.30 3.60 -16.21
N ILE A 201 12.18 4.07 -17.10
CA ILE A 201 12.48 3.40 -18.37
C ILE A 201 13.13 2.04 -18.11
N LEU A 202 14.14 1.95 -17.23
CA LEU A 202 14.69 0.68 -16.77
C LEU A 202 13.57 -0.25 -16.24
N TYR A 203 12.65 0.25 -15.43
CA TYR A 203 11.57 -0.54 -14.86
C TYR A 203 10.62 -1.07 -15.95
N ARG A 204 10.31 -0.28 -16.99
CA ARG A 204 9.54 -0.72 -18.17
C ARG A 204 10.28 -1.80 -18.97
N ILE A 205 11.60 -1.65 -19.16
CA ILE A 205 12.44 -2.66 -19.85
C ILE A 205 12.47 -3.97 -19.06
N LEU A 206 12.82 -3.92 -17.76
CA LEU A 206 12.85 -5.09 -16.88
C LEU A 206 11.49 -5.80 -16.83
N LEU A 207 10.38 -5.05 -16.80
CA LEU A 207 9.02 -5.61 -16.78
C LEU A 207 8.68 -6.39 -18.05
N LYS A 208 9.16 -5.97 -19.23
CA LYS A 208 9.04 -6.74 -20.47
C LYS A 208 9.89 -8.01 -20.44
N LEU A 209 11.11 -7.89 -19.94
CA LEU A 209 12.04 -9.01 -19.80
C LEU A 209 11.55 -10.10 -18.84
N PHE A 210 10.85 -9.76 -17.75
CA PHE A 210 10.21 -10.73 -16.84
C PHE A 210 8.87 -11.30 -17.35
N ASN A 211 8.42 -10.84 -18.51
CA ASN A 211 7.28 -11.39 -19.26
C ASN A 211 7.77 -12.18 -20.50
N ASP A 212 9.04 -12.59 -20.50
CA ASP A 212 9.73 -13.31 -21.59
C ASP A 212 9.63 -12.61 -22.97
N ASP A 213 9.46 -11.28 -22.97
CA ASP A 213 9.29 -10.42 -24.15
C ASP A 213 10.54 -9.54 -24.35
N SER A 214 11.67 -10.18 -24.70
CA SER A 214 12.94 -9.46 -24.92
C SER A 214 12.87 -8.47 -26.07
N VAL A 215 12.06 -8.77 -27.10
CA VAL A 215 11.85 -7.89 -28.26
C VAL A 215 11.16 -6.59 -27.84
N ALA A 216 10.11 -6.63 -27.00
CA ALA A 216 9.57 -5.39 -26.45
C ALA A 216 10.52 -4.70 -25.45
N GLY A 217 11.32 -5.47 -24.69
CA GLY A 217 12.38 -4.92 -23.84
C GLY A 217 13.39 -4.07 -24.64
N ARG A 218 13.89 -4.62 -25.76
CA ARG A 218 14.75 -3.92 -26.73
C ARG A 218 14.03 -2.74 -27.37
N ASN A 219 12.79 -2.89 -27.81
CA ASN A 219 12.01 -1.78 -28.39
C ASN A 219 11.83 -0.59 -27.44
N VAL A 220 11.62 -0.83 -26.13
CA VAL A 220 11.53 0.25 -25.11
C VAL A 220 12.88 0.93 -24.89
N PHE A 221 13.98 0.15 -24.90
CA PHE A 221 15.35 0.68 -24.83
C PHE A 221 15.69 1.55 -26.06
N ASP A 222 15.51 1.00 -27.26
CA ASP A 222 15.79 1.69 -28.53
C ASP A 222 14.91 2.93 -28.70
N GLN A 223 13.67 2.92 -28.20
CA GLN A 223 12.82 4.11 -28.12
C GLN A 223 13.41 5.14 -27.15
N ALA A 224 13.82 4.72 -25.96
CA ALA A 224 14.35 5.65 -24.96
C ALA A 224 15.63 6.37 -25.42
N CYS A 225 16.54 5.69 -26.14
CA CYS A 225 17.74 6.35 -26.69
C CYS A 225 17.42 7.34 -27.82
N ARG A 226 16.28 7.23 -28.50
CA ARG A 226 15.81 8.21 -29.50
C ARG A 226 15.05 9.39 -28.88
N ASP A 227 14.16 9.07 -27.94
CA ASP A 227 13.18 10.03 -27.41
C ASP A 227 13.75 10.83 -26.22
N TYR A 228 14.77 10.30 -25.52
CA TYR A 228 15.34 10.90 -24.31
C TYR A 228 16.88 10.94 -24.36
N LEU A 229 17.45 12.08 -24.74
CA LEU A 229 18.91 12.29 -24.84
C LEU A 229 19.68 11.93 -23.54
N THR A 230 19.05 12.09 -22.39
CA THR A 230 19.62 11.78 -21.07
C THR A 230 19.69 10.29 -20.76
N PHE A 231 19.03 9.43 -21.53
CA PHE A 231 19.04 7.98 -21.33
C PHE A 231 20.23 7.33 -22.05
N ASP A 232 20.53 7.76 -23.27
CA ASP A 232 21.74 7.40 -24.04
C ASP A 232 23.02 7.80 -23.28
N GLN A 233 23.03 8.99 -22.67
CA GLN A 233 24.15 9.51 -21.88
C GLN A 233 24.22 8.98 -20.43
N TRP A 234 23.39 8.01 -20.06
CA TRP A 234 23.34 7.51 -18.69
C TRP A 234 24.47 6.50 -18.42
N GLU A 235 25.14 6.59 -17.27
CA GLU A 235 26.20 5.67 -16.83
C GLU A 235 25.78 4.18 -16.90
N GLU A 236 24.49 3.91 -16.81
CA GLU A 236 23.91 2.57 -16.77
C GLU A 236 23.37 2.10 -18.13
N HIS A 237 23.49 2.90 -19.20
CA HIS A 237 23.09 2.56 -20.57
C HIS A 237 23.72 1.23 -21.03
N ASP A 238 25.05 1.13 -20.98
CA ASP A 238 25.81 -0.05 -21.40
C ASP A 238 25.55 -1.27 -20.51
N HIS A 239 25.09 -1.05 -19.27
CA HIS A 239 24.65 -2.12 -18.38
C HIS A 239 23.29 -2.69 -18.78
N ILE A 240 22.39 -1.87 -19.31
CA ILE A 240 21.09 -2.30 -19.84
C ILE A 240 21.27 -2.93 -21.23
N ALA A 241 22.03 -2.30 -22.13
CA ALA A 241 22.36 -2.86 -23.45
C ALA A 241 23.01 -4.24 -23.31
N GLY A 242 24.09 -4.35 -22.54
CA GLY A 242 24.77 -5.61 -22.28
C GLY A 242 24.02 -6.61 -21.39
N LEU A 243 22.81 -6.26 -20.89
CA LEU A 243 21.85 -7.23 -20.35
C LEU A 243 20.93 -7.73 -21.47
N LEU A 244 20.34 -6.84 -22.26
CA LEU A 244 19.49 -7.18 -23.42
C LEU A 244 20.24 -8.08 -24.42
N ASP A 245 21.51 -7.80 -24.69
CA ASP A 245 22.35 -8.63 -25.55
C ASP A 245 22.46 -10.09 -25.06
N ALA A 246 22.40 -10.31 -23.75
CA ALA A 246 22.44 -11.65 -23.16
C ALA A 246 21.08 -12.37 -23.25
N PHE A 247 19.96 -11.64 -23.23
CA PHE A 247 18.63 -12.18 -23.55
C PHE A 247 18.54 -12.61 -25.01
N ASP A 248 19.03 -11.80 -25.94
CA ASP A 248 19.01 -12.12 -27.38
C ASP A 248 19.94 -13.31 -27.74
N GLN A 249 20.78 -13.76 -26.79
CA GLN A 249 21.63 -14.95 -26.88
C GLN A 249 21.07 -16.17 -26.10
N ASP A 250 19.97 -16.04 -25.35
CA ASP A 250 19.48 -17.00 -24.32
C ASP A 250 20.57 -17.46 -23.32
N ASP A 251 21.61 -16.65 -23.09
CA ASP A 251 22.72 -17.00 -22.18
C ASP A 251 22.33 -16.74 -20.73
N LYS A 252 21.73 -17.76 -20.12
CA LYS A 252 21.23 -17.75 -18.74
C LYS A 252 22.33 -17.53 -17.71
N GLU A 253 23.58 -17.91 -17.97
CA GLU A 253 24.68 -17.61 -17.05
C GLU A 253 25.06 -16.13 -17.13
N LEU A 254 25.25 -15.59 -18.35
CA LEU A 254 25.58 -14.19 -18.57
C LEU A 254 24.47 -13.26 -18.07
N ILE A 255 23.21 -13.57 -18.37
CA ILE A 255 22.02 -12.92 -17.80
C ILE A 255 22.11 -12.88 -16.27
N SER A 256 22.26 -14.05 -15.64
CA SER A 256 22.30 -14.22 -14.19
C SER A 256 23.48 -13.45 -13.57
N LYS A 257 24.61 -13.35 -14.28
CA LYS A 257 25.80 -12.57 -13.93
C LYS A 257 25.60 -11.06 -14.09
N ARG A 258 24.94 -10.59 -15.15
CA ARG A 258 24.62 -9.17 -15.41
C ARG A 258 23.68 -8.63 -14.35
N CYS A 259 22.59 -9.35 -14.08
CA CYS A 259 21.59 -9.00 -13.06
C CYS A 259 22.14 -8.91 -11.62
N ARG A 260 23.28 -9.54 -11.31
CA ARG A 260 23.94 -9.43 -9.99
C ARG A 260 24.82 -8.18 -9.82
N LYS A 261 24.98 -7.32 -10.85
CA LYS A 261 25.69 -6.04 -10.70
C LYS A 261 24.99 -5.13 -9.68
N SER A 262 25.80 -4.33 -8.97
CA SER A 262 25.34 -3.45 -7.88
C SER A 262 24.13 -2.60 -8.27
N TYR A 263 24.19 -1.97 -9.45
CA TYR A 263 23.11 -1.18 -10.06
C TYR A 263 21.74 -1.89 -10.03
N PHE A 264 21.62 -3.06 -10.69
CA PHE A 264 20.39 -3.86 -10.74
C PHE A 264 19.95 -4.40 -9.36
N MET A 265 20.82 -4.34 -8.35
CA MET A 265 20.54 -4.71 -6.96
C MET A 265 20.23 -3.50 -6.04
N ALA A 266 20.37 -2.28 -6.55
CA ALA A 266 20.18 -1.00 -5.83
C ALA A 266 18.96 -0.19 -6.32
N ILE A 267 18.07 -0.83 -7.06
CA ILE A 267 16.77 -0.30 -7.51
C ILE A 267 15.63 -0.66 -6.55
N GLU A 268 14.38 -0.34 -6.92
CA GLU A 268 13.21 -0.63 -6.09
C GLU A 268 13.18 -2.09 -5.59
N PRO A 269 12.94 -2.35 -4.28
CA PRO A 269 13.00 -3.69 -3.70
C PRO A 269 12.05 -4.71 -4.37
N GLU A 270 10.98 -4.21 -4.97
CA GLU A 270 10.05 -4.89 -5.86
C GLU A 270 10.77 -5.56 -7.04
N PHE A 271 11.49 -4.76 -7.84
CA PHE A 271 12.29 -5.25 -8.97
C PHE A 271 13.46 -6.11 -8.50
N VAL A 272 14.14 -5.73 -7.41
CA VAL A 272 15.24 -6.54 -6.85
C VAL A 272 14.76 -7.94 -6.42
N ARG A 273 13.54 -8.07 -5.89
CA ARG A 273 12.94 -9.38 -5.57
C ARG A 273 12.59 -10.18 -6.82
N LEU A 274 12.08 -9.54 -7.86
CA LEU A 274 11.73 -10.20 -9.12
C LEU A 274 12.99 -10.68 -9.87
N ILE A 275 14.03 -9.84 -9.96
CA ILE A 275 15.37 -10.24 -10.43
C ILE A 275 15.87 -11.44 -9.63
N LYS A 276 15.89 -11.36 -8.29
CA LYS A 276 16.40 -12.45 -7.44
C LYS A 276 15.64 -13.76 -7.64
N ARG A 277 14.30 -13.73 -7.79
CA ARG A 277 13.48 -14.91 -8.10
C ARG A 277 13.85 -15.53 -9.45
N TRP A 278 14.16 -14.70 -10.45
CA TRP A 278 14.40 -15.12 -11.82
C TRP A 278 15.84 -15.61 -12.08
N ILE A 279 16.83 -15.13 -11.31
CA ILE A 279 18.23 -15.58 -11.41
C ILE A 279 18.62 -16.74 -10.48
N LEU A 280 17.65 -17.37 -9.81
CA LEU A 280 17.88 -18.58 -9.01
C LEU A 280 18.26 -19.76 -9.92
N PRO A 281 19.18 -20.65 -9.49
CA PRO A 281 19.44 -21.90 -10.20
C PRO A 281 18.18 -22.78 -10.24
N ASP A 282 18.07 -23.58 -11.30
CA ASP A 282 16.93 -24.46 -11.60
C ASP A 282 16.99 -25.77 -10.78
N THR A 283 17.18 -25.66 -9.45
CA THR A 283 17.54 -26.77 -8.53
C THR A 283 16.59 -27.96 -8.58
N ASN A 284 15.34 -27.73 -9.02
CA ASN A 284 14.29 -28.75 -9.08
C ASN A 284 14.36 -29.62 -10.36
N LYS A 285 15.36 -29.43 -11.24
CA LYS A 285 15.53 -30.22 -12.47
C LYS A 285 16.66 -31.26 -12.40
N GLU A 286 17.63 -31.10 -11.51
CA GLU A 286 18.80 -31.99 -11.44
C GLU A 286 18.51 -33.28 -10.66
N GLU A 287 17.75 -33.22 -9.56
CA GLU A 287 17.37 -34.41 -8.79
C GLU A 287 16.62 -35.44 -9.64
N ASN A 288 15.70 -34.97 -10.50
CA ASN A 288 14.85 -35.80 -11.36
C ASN A 288 15.60 -36.45 -12.54
N GLN A 289 16.90 -36.18 -12.72
CA GLN A 289 17.74 -36.87 -13.72
C GLN A 289 18.74 -37.86 -13.10
N GLN A 290 19.01 -37.76 -11.80
CA GLN A 290 19.90 -38.72 -11.12
C GLN A 290 19.16 -39.98 -10.62
N SER A 291 17.84 -39.91 -10.39
CA SER A 291 17.05 -41.04 -9.88
C SER A 291 16.83 -42.19 -10.89
N THR A 292 17.15 -42.03 -12.18
CA THR A 292 16.75 -42.97 -13.24
C THR A 292 17.82 -44.02 -13.61
N THR A 293 19.01 -43.98 -12.99
CA THR A 293 20.19 -44.74 -13.47
C THR A 293 20.90 -45.64 -12.45
N THR A 294 20.22 -46.10 -11.40
CA THR A 294 20.65 -47.27 -10.61
C THR A 294 19.46 -48.04 -10.04
N ASN A 295 19.10 -49.18 -10.65
CA ASN A 295 18.22 -50.14 -9.99
C ASN A 295 18.33 -51.57 -10.56
N THR A 296 19.31 -52.35 -10.06
CA THR A 296 19.34 -53.81 -10.30
C THR A 296 19.85 -54.59 -9.09
N THR A 297 18.98 -55.45 -8.55
CA THR A 297 19.24 -56.62 -7.67
C THR A 297 19.53 -56.45 -6.17
N SER A 298 18.57 -56.99 -5.39
CA SER A 298 18.71 -57.82 -4.16
C SER A 298 19.24 -57.24 -2.83
N GLY A 299 18.35 -57.19 -1.83
CA GLY A 299 18.63 -57.04 -0.39
C GLY A 299 17.34 -57.22 0.45
N VAL A 300 17.39 -57.92 1.59
CA VAL A 300 16.22 -58.52 2.28
C VAL A 300 16.45 -58.53 3.80
N LYS A 301 15.54 -58.09 4.69
CA LYS A 301 14.26 -57.35 4.51
C LYS A 301 14.07 -56.26 5.62
N PRO A 302 13.25 -56.32 6.71
CA PRO A 302 12.97 -55.13 7.55
C PRO A 302 13.23 -55.28 9.07
N MET A 303 13.13 -54.20 9.85
CA MET A 303 12.78 -54.26 11.28
C MET A 303 12.15 -52.96 11.80
N GLN A 304 11.03 -53.13 12.51
CA GLN A 304 10.31 -52.30 13.52
C GLN A 304 10.44 -50.76 13.60
N PHE A 305 9.28 -50.13 13.82
CA PHE A 305 9.11 -49.01 14.75
C PHE A 305 8.67 -49.60 16.10
N ASP A 306 9.16 -49.04 17.20
CA ASP A 306 8.55 -49.17 18.52
C ASP A 306 8.22 -47.73 18.98
N ASP A 307 6.97 -47.47 19.38
CA ASP A 307 6.51 -46.19 19.92
C ASP A 307 6.56 -46.24 21.46
N ASP A 308 7.32 -45.35 22.10
CA ASP A 308 7.30 -45.15 23.55
C ASP A 308 6.66 -43.79 23.87
N GLU A 309 5.36 -43.80 24.21
CA GLU A 309 4.83 -42.85 25.19
C GLU A 309 5.33 -43.29 26.58
N ASP A 310 5.80 -42.37 27.43
CA ASP A 310 5.43 -42.45 28.84
C ASP A 310 5.49 -41.11 29.60
N ASP A 311 4.77 -41.10 30.70
CA ASP A 311 4.47 -40.00 31.62
C ASP A 311 5.70 -39.37 32.32
N LEU A 312 5.50 -38.20 32.95
CA LEU A 312 5.55 -38.05 34.42
C LEU A 312 5.52 -36.59 34.93
N ARG A 313 4.39 -36.24 35.56
CA ARG A 313 4.23 -35.34 36.74
C ARG A 313 4.52 -33.83 36.63
#